data_AF-A0A7C6FAN2-F1
#
_entry.id   AF-A0A7C6FAN2-F1
#
_cell.length_a   1.000
_cell.length_b   1.000
_cell.length_c   1.000
_cell.angle_alpha   90.00
_cell.angle_beta   90.00
_cell.angle_gamma   90.00
#
_symmetry.space_group_name_H-M   'P 1'
#
loop_
_entity.id
_entity.type
_entity.pdbx_description
1 polymer ?
#
loop_
_entity_poly.entity_id
_entity_poly.type
_entity_poly.pdbx_seq_one_letter_code
_entity_poly.pdbx_strand_id
1 'polypeptide(L)' 'MDTLFTILALAFVWSHTIGEWLNEKKTIKTLNHGRKAKSIFLYGLEYLARILLNYEYFSQELKLIFSAFNFKGMKIGDY' A
#
# COMPACT_ATOMS: atom_id res chain seq x y z
N MET A 1 -23.65 1.50 6.02
CA MET A 1 -22.23 1.08 6.01
C MET A 1 -21.59 1.65 7.25
N ASP A 2 -21.25 0.80 8.20
CA ASP A 2 -20.70 1.23 9.48
C ASP A 2 -19.31 1.83 9.30
N THR A 3 -18.96 2.81 10.13
CA THR A 3 -17.67 3.55 10.08
C THR A 3 -16.46 2.63 10.12
N LEU A 4 -16.55 1.51 10.85
CA LEU A 4 -15.50 0.48 10.88
C LEU A 4 -15.27 -0.16 9.51
N PHE A 5 -16.34 -0.52 8.80
CA PHE A 5 -16.24 -1.12 7.47
C PHE A 5 -15.65 -0.13 6.46
N THR A 6 -16.01 1.16 6.56
CA THR A 6 -15.45 2.21 5.71
C THR A 6 -13.95 2.35 5.91
N ILE A 7 -13.48 2.41 7.17
CA ILE A 7 -12.06 2.54 7.48
C ILE A 7 -11.30 1.27 7.06
N LEU A 8 -11.88 0.09 7.28
CA LEU A 8 -11.29 -1.18 6.88
C LEU A 8 -11.14 -1.28 5.35
N ALA A 9 -12.18 -0.91 4.60
CA ALA A 9 -12.13 -0.91 3.15
C ALA A 9 -11.10 0.09 2.62
N LEU A 10 -11.01 1.28 3.23
CA LEU A 10 -10.02 2.28 2.86
C LEU A 10 -8.58 1.78 3.12
N ALA A 11 -8.32 1.24 4.32
CA ALA A 11 -7.03 0.65 4.67
C ALA A 11 -6.66 -0.52 3.74
N PHE A 12 -7.66 -1.29 3.30
CA PHE A 12 -7.49 -2.36 2.34
C PHE A 12 -7.03 -1.86 0.97
N VAL A 13 -7.73 -0.87 0.41
CA VAL A 13 -7.39 -0.25 -0.88
C VAL A 13 -5.99 0.36 -0.86
N TRP A 14 -5.64 1.07 0.21
CA TRP A 14 -4.31 1.67 0.35
C TRP A 14 -3.20 0.63 0.45
N SER A 15 -3.38 -0.39 1.28
CA SER A 15 -2.38 -1.46 1.44
C SER A 15 -2.18 -2.23 0.13
N HIS A 16 -3.23 -2.43 -0.66
CA HIS A 16 -3.11 -3.07 -1.97
C HIS A 16 -2.33 -2.21 -2.97
N THR A 17 -2.74 -0.94 -3.13
CA THR A 17 -2.13 -0.01 -4.10
C THR A 17 -0.64 0.22 -3.81
N ILE A 18 -0.29 0.41 -2.53
CA ILE A 18 1.10 0.56 -2.10
C ILE A 18 1.88 -0.75 -2.31
N GLY A 19 1.24 -1.90 -2.06
CA GLY A 19 1.84 -3.21 -2.27
C GLY A 19 2.21 -3.45 -3.73
N GLU A 20 1.37 -3.02 -4.67
CA GLU A 20 1.64 -3.11 -6.11
C GLU A 20 2.83 -2.22 -6.50
N TRP A 21 2.80 -0.96 -6.10
CA TRP A 21 3.90 -0.02 -6.33
C TRP A 21 5.24 -0.49 -5.73
N LEU A 22 5.21 -1.07 -4.52
CA LEU A 22 6.40 -1.67 -3.91
C LEU A 22 6.87 -2.89 -4.69
N ASN A 23 5.95 -3.71 -5.19
CA ASN A 23 6.29 -4.90 -5.98
C ASN A 23 6.88 -4.54 -7.36
N GLU A 24 6.49 -3.41 -7.95
CA GLU A 24 7.13 -2.86 -9.15
C GLU A 24 8.57 -2.42 -8.87
N LYS A 25 8.84 -1.77 -7.74
CA LYS A 25 10.18 -1.32 -7.35
C LYS A 25 11.09 -2.45 -6.85
N LYS A 26 10.53 -3.34 -6.04
CA LYS A 26 11.22 -4.47 -5.42
C LYS A 26 10.28 -5.66 -5.42
N THR A 27 10.42 -6.48 -6.45
CA THR A 27 9.53 -7.63 -6.66
C THR A 27 9.56 -8.58 -5.48
N ILE A 28 8.37 -9.01 -5.06
CA ILE A 28 8.21 -10.03 -4.04
C ILE A 28 8.84 -11.32 -4.57
N LYS A 29 9.77 -11.89 -3.81
CA LYS A 29 10.41 -13.16 -4.19
C LYS A 29 9.37 -14.26 -4.33
N THR A 30 9.47 -15.01 -5.42
CA THR A 30 8.74 -16.27 -5.58
C THR A 30 9.57 -17.37 -4.92
N LEU A 31 8.95 -18.15 -4.03
CA LEU A 31 9.59 -19.27 -3.36
C LEU A 31 9.76 -20.45 -4.35
N ASN A 32 10.62 -21.41 -3.99
CA ASN A 32 10.92 -22.59 -4.83
C ASN A 32 9.69 -23.40 -5.24
N HIS A 33 8.59 -23.30 -4.48
CA HIS A 33 7.31 -23.97 -4.77
C HIS A 33 6.34 -23.11 -5.63
N GLY A 34 6.82 -22.04 -6.28
CA GLY A 34 6.02 -21.21 -7.18
C GLY A 34 5.10 -20.18 -6.49
N ARG A 35 4.97 -20.22 -5.16
CA ARG A 35 4.17 -19.26 -4.39
C ARG A 35 4.97 -18.01 -4.07
N LYS A 36 4.35 -16.82 -4.13
CA LYS A 36 4.96 -15.58 -3.63
C LYS A 36 5.26 -15.71 -2.14
N ALA A 37 6.42 -15.21 -1.70
CA ALA A 37 6.81 -15.19 -0.29
C ALA A 37 5.86 -14.35 0.56
N LYS A 38 5.16 -13.40 -0.08
CA LYS A 38 4.24 -12.47 0.56
C LYS A 38 3.07 -12.14 -0.36
N SER A 39 1.90 -11.85 0.20
CA SER A 39 0.81 -11.25 -0.60
C SER A 39 1.11 -9.78 -0.88
N ILE A 40 0.55 -9.25 -1.99
CA ILE A 40 0.68 -7.84 -2.35
C ILE A 40 0.10 -6.95 -1.25
N PHE A 41 -1.10 -7.30 -0.75
CA PHE A 41 -1.74 -6.61 0.37
C PHE A 41 -0.83 -6.55 1.61
N LEU A 42 -0.29 -7.69 2.07
CA LEU A 42 0.59 -7.70 3.24
C LEU A 42 1.88 -6.93 2.97
N TYR A 43 2.34 -6.90 1.71
CA TYR A 43 3.52 -6.13 1.33
C TYR A 43 3.32 -4.64 1.54
N GLY A 44 2.22 -4.08 1.05
CA GLY A 44 1.90 -2.68 1.28
C GLY A 44 1.47 -2.38 2.71
N LEU A 45 0.76 -3.29 3.39
CA LEU A 45 0.37 -3.09 4.79
C LEU A 45 1.57 -2.98 5.72
N GLU A 46 2.59 -3.83 5.59
CA GLU A 46 3.79 -3.74 6.42
C GLU A 46 4.58 -2.45 6.16
N TYR A 47 4.59 -1.96 4.92
CA TYR A 47 5.22 -0.68 4.61
C TYR A 47 4.45 0.49 5.22
N LEU A 48 3.12 0.48 5.08
CA LEU A 48 2.25 1.46 5.70
C LEU A 48 2.42 1.45 7.23
N ALA A 49 2.43 0.26 7.85
CA ALA A 49 2.64 0.10 9.28
C ALA A 49 4.02 0.63 9.70
N ARG A 50 5.08 0.30 8.97
CA ARG A 50 6.43 0.82 9.23
C ARG A 50 6.45 2.34 9.24
N ILE A 51 5.79 2.96 8.27
CA ILE A 51 5.73 4.43 8.17
C ILE A 51 4.92 5.03 9.32
N LEU A 52 3.72 4.51 9.60
CA LEU A 52 2.83 5.02 10.64
C LEU A 52 3.43 4.85 12.04
N LEU A 53 4.07 3.71 12.30
CA LEU A 53 4.70 3.40 13.58
C LEU A 53 6.05 4.10 13.79
N ASN A 54 6.72 4.54 12.72
CA ASN A 54 8.00 5.26 12.78
C ASN A 54 7.87 6.67 12.17
N TYR A 55 6.75 7.35 12.44
CA TYR A 55 6.38 8.62 11.81
C TYR A 55 7.41 9.74 12.06
N GLU A 56 8.11 9.73 13.20
CA GLU A 56 9.19 10.68 13.50
C GLU A 56 10.36 10.55 12.50
N TYR A 57 10.70 9.31 12.13
CA TYR A 57 11.84 9.01 11.25
C TYR A 57 11.47 9.11 9.76
N PHE A 58 10.22 8.80 9.40
CA PHE A 58 9.73 8.78 8.01
C PHE A 58 8.98 10.06 7.59
N SER A 59 9.04 11.14 8.35
CA SER A 59 8.31 12.39 8.07
C SER A 59 8.52 12.95 6.65
N GLN A 60 9.70 12.76 6.05
CA GLN A 60 10.00 13.17 4.67
C GLN A 60 9.43 12.21 3.62
N GLU A 61 9.49 10.90 3.88
CA GLU A 61 8.85 9.89 3.02
C GLU A 61 7.33 9.99 3.08
N LEU A 62 6.76 10.31 4.24
CA LEU A 62 5.33 10.60 4.41
C LEU A 62 4.89 11.74 3.50
N LYS A 63 5.63 12.86 3.48
CA LYS A 63 5.33 13.97 2.56
C LYS A 63 5.38 13.55 1.09
N LEU A 64 6.32 12.67 0.73
CA LEU A 64 6.48 12.13 -0.62
C LEU A 64 5.34 11.18 -1.01
N ILE A 65 4.89 10.35 -0.07
CA ILE A 65 3.75 9.45 -0.27
C ILE A 65 2.47 10.25 -0.34
N PHE A 66 2.23 11.20 0.56
CA PHE A 66 1.05 12.07 0.50
C PHE A 66 1.03 12.93 -0.76
N SER A 67 2.19 13.37 -1.29
CA SER A 67 2.24 14.06 -2.57
C SER A 67 2.04 13.12 -3.77
N ALA A 68 2.48 11.87 -3.69
CA ALA A 68 2.16 10.83 -4.68
C ALA A 68 0.69 10.38 -4.61
N PHE A 69 0.08 10.45 -3.42
CA PHE A 69 -1.35 10.24 -3.17
C PHE A 69 -2.22 11.43 -3.60
N ASN A 70 -1.63 12.49 -4.15
CA ASN A 70 -2.40 13.57 -4.75
C ASN A 70 -3.23 12.96 -5.89
N PHE A 71 -4.54 12.89 -5.65
CA PHE A 71 -5.54 12.03 -6.28
C PHE A 71 -5.84 12.46 -7.74
N LYS A 72 -4.83 12.67 -8.56
CA LYS A 72 -4.95 13.22 -9.92
C LYS A 72 -4.99 12.15 -11.01
N GLY A 73 -4.83 10.88 -10.63
CA GLY A 73 -4.63 9.78 -11.58
C GLY A 73 -5.56 8.59 -11.43
N MET A 74 -6.54 8.62 -10.52
CA MET A 74 -7.56 7.57 -10.48
C MET A 74 -8.55 7.84 -11.63
N LYS A 75 -8.19 7.41 -12.84
CA LYS A 75 -9.22 7.08 -13.83
C LYS A 75 -9.98 5.90 -13.25
N ILE A 76 -11.06 6.20 -12.55
CA ILE A 76 -12.15 5.25 -12.35
C ILE A 76 -12.46 4.76 -13.75
N GLY A 77 -12.13 3.49 -14.00
CA GLY A 77 -12.24 2.89 -15.31
C GLY A 77 -13.61 3.18 -15.89
N ASP A 78 -13.61 3.61 -17.15
CA ASP A 78 -14.79 3.63 -17.99
C ASP A 78 -15.28 2.17 -18.10
N TYR A 79 -16.17 1.78 -17.19
CA TYR A 79 -17.06 0.62 -17.33
C TYR A 79 -18.48 1.15 -17.55
#